data_AF-A0A4S8K4E1-F1
#
_entry.id   AF-A0A4S8K4E1-F1
#
_cell.length_a   1.000
_cell.length_b   1.000
_cell.length_c   1.000
_cell.angle_alpha   90.00
_cell.angle_beta   90.00
_cell.angle_gamma   90.00
#
_symmetry.space_group_name_H-M   'P 1'
#
loop_
_entity.id
_entity.type
_entity.pdbx_description
1 polymer ?
#
loop_
_entity_poly.entity_id
_entity_poly.type
_entity_poly.pdbx_seq_one_letter_code
_entity_poly.pdbx_strand_id
1 'polypeptide(L)'
;MAKHLFSAVAVVFAVACVLPTLAIAARDVGVVKRGFVVQGRVFCDTCRAGFETPVSTYLQGEGFMAPRSRLPIFFLLLEFLPSIFAWFGFDASANVESGDSGWHVSFILLLIYGATVRVECRSEVTGAKTCSFEGTTDHTGTYNILVEGEHDDHEICESLLVSSPESGCKTALQGRERAPVFLSHNNGIASDTRFANSLGFLKDTSLPVCTELLKSYEQYED
;
A
#
# COMPACT_ATOMS: atom_id res chain seq x y z
N MET A 1 39.48 -0.40 -58.46
CA MET A 1 38.11 0.14 -58.29
C MET A 1 37.19 -0.74 -57.43
N ALA A 2 37.34 -2.07 -57.37
CA ALA A 2 36.48 -2.93 -56.55
C ALA A 2 36.62 -2.77 -55.02
N LYS A 3 37.82 -2.43 -54.51
CA LYS A 3 38.07 -2.33 -53.06
C LYS A 3 37.28 -1.22 -52.35
N HIS A 4 37.04 -0.09 -53.01
CA HIS A 4 36.24 1.00 -52.47
C HIS A 4 34.73 0.69 -52.48
N LEU A 5 34.30 -0.15 -53.42
CA LEU A 5 32.90 -0.57 -53.55
C LEU A 5 32.51 -1.52 -52.40
N PHE A 6 33.37 -2.46 -52.02
CA PHE A 6 33.10 -3.36 -50.89
C PHE A 6 33.02 -2.64 -49.53
N SER A 7 33.86 -1.62 -49.32
CA SER A 7 33.83 -0.81 -48.10
C SER A 7 32.55 0.03 -48.01
N ALA A 8 32.09 0.61 -49.12
CA ALA A 8 30.86 1.39 -49.14
C ALA A 8 29.61 0.52 -48.88
N VAL A 9 29.55 -0.67 -49.48
CA VAL A 9 28.44 -1.62 -49.28
C VAL A 9 28.39 -2.11 -47.82
N ALA A 10 29.54 -2.40 -47.22
CA ALA A 10 29.61 -2.81 -45.81
C ALA A 10 29.14 -1.71 -44.84
N VAL A 11 29.50 -0.45 -45.11
CA VAL A 11 29.05 0.70 -44.30
C VAL A 11 27.54 0.92 -44.44
N VAL A 12 27.00 0.85 -45.67
CA VAL A 12 25.55 1.00 -45.90
C VAL A 12 24.75 -0.12 -45.21
N PHE A 13 25.22 -1.36 -45.25
CA PHE A 13 24.56 -2.48 -44.59
C PHE A 13 24.62 -2.37 -43.06
N ALA A 14 25.75 -1.96 -42.51
CA ALA A 14 25.87 -1.69 -41.07
C ALA A 14 24.91 -0.59 -40.62
N VAL A 15 24.82 0.52 -41.36
CA VAL A 15 23.90 1.62 -41.05
C VAL A 15 22.44 1.17 -41.21
N ALA A 16 22.10 0.46 -42.28
CA ALA A 16 20.73 -0.03 -42.53
C ALA A 16 20.28 -1.12 -41.53
N CYS A 17 21.18 -1.91 -40.96
CA CYS A 17 20.86 -2.92 -39.95
C CYS A 17 20.86 -2.37 -38.51
N VAL A 18 21.64 -1.33 -38.24
CA VAL A 18 21.80 -0.74 -36.89
C VAL A 18 20.77 0.36 -36.61
N LEU A 19 20.32 1.11 -37.64
CA LEU A 19 19.31 2.15 -37.46
C LEU A 19 17.91 1.63 -37.05
N PRO A 20 17.38 0.51 -37.60
CA PRO A 20 16.08 -0.01 -37.18
C PRO A 20 16.11 -0.55 -35.75
N THR A 21 17.22 -1.15 -35.31
CA THR A 21 17.35 -1.72 -33.96
C THR A 21 17.45 -0.63 -32.89
N LEU A 22 18.16 0.47 -33.15
CA LEU A 22 18.14 1.67 -32.31
C LEU A 22 16.77 2.36 -32.29
N ALA A 23 16.07 2.40 -33.43
CA ALA A 23 14.72 2.96 -33.47
C ALA A 23 13.73 2.16 -32.61
N ILE A 24 13.84 0.82 -32.58
CA ILE A 24 13.02 -0.04 -31.72
C ILE A 24 13.40 0.12 -30.24
N ALA A 25 14.70 0.21 -29.91
CA ALA A 25 15.16 0.44 -28.53
C ALA A 25 14.74 1.82 -27.98
N ALA A 26 14.63 2.84 -28.83
CA ALA A 26 14.17 4.17 -28.44
C ALA A 26 12.64 4.26 -28.29
N ARG A 27 11.87 3.31 -28.84
CA ARG A 27 10.39 3.33 -28.75
C ARG A 27 9.87 2.91 -27.39
N ASP A 28 10.69 2.26 -26.57
CA ASP A 28 10.31 1.81 -25.23
C ASP A 28 10.67 2.80 -24.12
N VAL A 29 11.14 4.00 -24.47
CA VAL A 29 10.96 5.19 -23.60
C VAL A 29 9.54 5.72 -23.81
N GLY A 30 8.57 4.80 -23.77
CA GLY A 30 7.16 5.14 -23.67
C GLY A 30 6.99 5.89 -22.36
N VAL A 31 6.32 7.04 -22.44
CA VAL A 31 5.83 7.86 -21.34
C VAL A 31 5.65 7.02 -20.08
N VAL A 32 6.57 7.14 -19.12
CA VAL A 32 6.26 6.75 -17.74
C VAL A 32 5.06 7.62 -17.40
N LYS A 33 3.86 7.04 -17.41
CA LYS A 33 2.69 7.72 -16.87
C LYS A 33 3.06 8.01 -15.42
N ARG A 34 3.38 9.27 -15.13
CA ARG A 34 3.67 9.71 -13.77
C ARG A 34 2.35 9.52 -13.03
N GLY A 35 2.31 8.51 -12.18
CA GLY A 35 1.19 8.28 -11.28
C GLY A 35 1.28 9.22 -10.08
N PHE A 36 0.31 9.08 -9.19
CA PHE A 36 0.28 9.82 -7.93
C PHE A 36 0.58 8.90 -6.75
N VAL A 37 1.19 9.43 -5.71
CA VAL A 37 1.25 8.77 -4.41
C VAL A 37 0.21 9.41 -3.52
N VAL A 38 -0.84 8.68 -3.19
CA VAL A 38 -1.83 9.12 -2.21
C VAL A 38 -1.31 8.79 -0.82
N GLN A 39 -1.04 9.82 -0.05
CA GLN A 39 -0.52 9.71 1.31
C GLN A 39 -1.54 10.20 2.31
N GLY A 40 -1.81 9.41 3.35
CA GLY A 40 -2.65 9.82 4.47
C GLY A 40 -2.35 9.00 5.70
N ARG A 41 -3.09 9.24 6.77
CA ARG A 41 -2.94 8.52 8.04
C ARG A 41 -4.23 7.89 8.48
N VAL A 42 -4.12 6.81 9.25
CA VAL A 42 -5.26 6.18 9.92
C VAL A 42 -5.08 6.28 11.42
N PHE A 43 -6.07 6.88 12.10
CA PHE A 43 -6.07 7.00 13.55
C PHE A 43 -7.23 6.21 14.17
N CYS A 44 -7.04 5.84 15.43
CA CYS A 44 -8.05 5.35 16.33
C CYS A 44 -8.51 6.50 17.24
N ASP A 45 -9.79 6.85 17.14
CA ASP A 45 -10.46 7.78 18.05
C ASP A 45 -10.72 7.08 19.39
N THR A 46 -9.75 7.24 20.29
CA THR A 46 -9.77 6.69 21.65
C THR A 46 -10.78 7.35 22.57
N CYS A 47 -11.29 8.54 22.22
CA CYS A 47 -12.25 9.27 23.03
C CYS A 47 -13.66 9.23 22.49
N ARG A 48 -13.84 8.74 21.26
CA ARG A 48 -15.12 8.78 20.54
C ARG A 48 -15.61 10.23 20.32
N ALA A 49 -14.66 11.13 20.10
CA ALA A 49 -14.89 12.56 19.90
C ALA A 49 -15.34 12.91 18.46
N GLY A 50 -15.07 12.04 17.48
CA GLY A 50 -15.37 12.30 16.07
C GLY A 50 -14.26 13.03 15.30
N PHE A 51 -13.13 13.29 15.96
CA PHE A 51 -11.96 13.94 15.37
C PHE A 51 -10.67 13.47 16.04
N GLU A 52 -9.53 13.85 15.46
CA GLU A 52 -8.21 13.50 15.98
C GLU A 52 -7.89 14.33 17.24
N THR A 53 -7.56 13.66 18.34
CA THR A 53 -7.23 14.29 19.64
C THR A 53 -5.78 13.97 20.03
N PRO A 54 -5.17 14.68 21.01
CA PRO A 54 -3.81 14.39 21.48
C PRO A 54 -3.61 12.98 22.05
N VAL A 55 -4.70 12.29 22.43
CA VAL A 55 -4.66 10.91 22.94
C VAL A 55 -5.06 9.87 21.89
N SER A 56 -5.45 10.31 20.69
CA SER A 56 -5.68 9.44 19.55
C SER A 56 -4.38 8.69 19.20
N THR A 57 -4.53 7.44 18.79
CA THR A 57 -3.40 6.57 18.43
C THR A 57 -3.43 6.28 16.94
N TYR A 58 -2.27 6.24 16.29
CA TYR A 58 -2.21 5.88 14.89
C TYR A 58 -2.13 4.36 14.72
N LEU A 59 -2.86 3.83 13.74
CA LEU A 59 -2.88 2.40 13.47
C LEU A 59 -1.62 2.00 12.72
N GLN A 60 -0.57 1.71 13.48
CA GLN A 60 0.74 1.32 12.96
C GLN A 60 0.66 -0.05 12.28
N GLY A 61 1.27 -0.15 11.11
CA GLY A 61 1.52 -1.41 10.45
C GLY A 61 2.98 -1.82 10.49
N GLU A 62 3.24 -3.08 10.77
CA GLU A 62 4.57 -3.66 10.56
C GLU A 62 4.67 -4.09 9.10
N GLY A 63 4.98 -3.13 8.23
CA GLY A 63 5.54 -3.46 6.94
C GLY A 63 6.88 -4.15 7.18
N PHE A 64 6.98 -5.44 6.89
CA PHE A 64 8.28 -6.08 6.75
C PHE A 64 9.01 -5.37 5.61
N MET A 65 9.76 -4.33 5.94
CA MET A 65 10.65 -3.64 5.02
C MET A 65 11.76 -4.65 4.72
N ALA A 66 11.57 -5.44 3.67
CA ALA A 66 12.57 -6.40 3.23
C ALA A 66 13.91 -5.66 3.15
N PRO A 67 14.94 -6.09 3.90
CA PRO A 67 16.20 -5.39 3.91
C PRO A 67 16.79 -5.42 2.51
N ARG A 68 16.90 -4.25 1.88
CA ARG A 68 17.71 -4.06 0.69
C ARG A 68 19.14 -4.33 1.12
N SER A 69 19.67 -5.51 0.74
CA SER A 69 21.03 -6.03 0.96
C SER A 69 21.25 -6.95 2.20
N ARG A 70 21.17 -8.26 1.96
CA ARG A 70 22.31 -9.22 1.98
C ARG A 70 21.73 -10.62 1.79
N LEU A 71 22.27 -11.35 0.81
CA LEU A 71 21.96 -12.77 0.59
C LEU A 71 22.13 -13.57 1.90
N PRO A 72 21.19 -14.45 2.27
CA PRO A 72 21.40 -15.32 3.42
C PRO A 72 22.18 -16.56 2.98
N ILE A 73 23.49 -16.55 3.24
CA ILE A 73 24.32 -17.77 3.29
C ILE A 73 23.90 -18.67 4.47
N PHE A 74 23.03 -18.18 5.36
CA PHE A 74 22.59 -18.84 6.58
C PHE A 74 21.58 -20.00 6.38
N PHE A 75 21.13 -20.26 5.15
CA PHE A 75 20.17 -21.33 4.84
C PHE A 75 20.80 -22.71 4.57
N LEU A 76 22.11 -22.89 4.76
CA LEU A 76 22.84 -24.13 4.44
C LEU A 76 23.28 -24.98 5.64
N LEU A 77 22.88 -24.66 6.88
CA LEU A 77 23.35 -25.37 8.08
C LEU A 77 22.24 -25.75 9.07
N LEU A 78 21.08 -26.18 8.57
CA LEU A 78 20.00 -26.74 9.39
C LEU A 78 19.38 -28.01 8.80
N GLU A 79 20.13 -28.76 7.98
CA GLU A 79 19.73 -30.09 7.48
C GLU A 79 20.57 -31.26 8.02
N PHE A 80 21.27 -31.10 9.15
CA PHE A 80 21.97 -32.23 9.77
C PHE A 80 21.74 -32.29 11.27
N LEU A 81 20.66 -32.98 11.67
CA LEU A 81 20.62 -34.06 12.68
C LEU A 81 19.22 -34.23 13.31
N PRO A 82 18.33 -35.05 12.73
CA PRO A 82 17.11 -35.49 13.40
C PRO A 82 17.46 -36.70 14.29
N SER A 83 17.86 -36.49 15.55
CA SER A 83 18.04 -37.61 16.48
C SER A 83 17.90 -37.28 17.98
N ILE A 84 17.46 -36.08 18.38
CA ILE A 84 17.40 -35.71 19.81
C ILE A 84 15.99 -35.52 20.39
N PHE A 85 14.92 -35.40 19.59
CA PHE A 85 13.56 -35.16 20.12
C PHE A 85 12.71 -36.43 20.26
N ALA A 86 13.25 -37.47 20.92
CA ALA A 86 12.50 -38.68 21.30
C ALA A 86 12.34 -38.87 22.83
N TRP A 87 12.60 -37.83 23.65
CA TRP A 87 12.63 -37.95 25.12
C TRP A 87 11.65 -37.06 25.89
N PHE A 88 10.90 -36.18 25.24
CA PHE A 88 9.84 -35.41 25.91
C PHE A 88 8.49 -35.84 25.34
N GLY A 89 7.89 -36.85 25.98
CA GLY A 89 6.50 -37.22 25.74
C GLY A 89 5.59 -36.04 26.02
N PHE A 90 4.97 -35.51 24.97
CA PHE A 90 3.85 -34.60 25.05
C PHE A 90 2.82 -35.03 24.01
N ASP A 91 1.72 -35.60 24.51
CA ASP A 91 0.53 -35.89 23.72
C ASP A 91 -0.12 -34.58 23.26
N ALA A 92 -0.20 -34.40 21.95
CA ALA A 92 -1.10 -33.44 21.33
C ALA A 92 -1.88 -34.18 20.23
N SER A 93 -2.89 -34.93 20.66
CA SER A 93 -3.92 -35.45 19.76
C SER A 93 -4.82 -34.28 19.34
N ALA A 94 -4.63 -33.80 18.11
CA ALA A 94 -5.65 -33.11 17.34
C ALA A 94 -5.64 -33.69 15.92
N ASN A 95 -6.56 -34.63 15.68
CA ASN A 95 -6.84 -35.16 14.35
C ASN A 95 -7.45 -34.05 13.48
N VAL A 96 -6.77 -33.70 12.38
CA VAL A 96 -7.42 -33.13 11.19
C VAL A 96 -7.13 -34.09 10.04
N GLU A 97 -8.20 -34.73 9.60
CA GLU A 97 -8.26 -35.62 8.44
C GLU A 97 -7.91 -34.86 7.16
N SER A 98 -7.14 -35.55 6.33
CA SER A 98 -6.64 -35.17 5.02
C SER A 98 -7.73 -34.80 4.02
N GLY A 99 -7.57 -33.65 3.34
CA GLY A 99 -8.35 -33.31 2.15
C GLY A 99 -7.88 -32.01 1.50
N ASP A 100 -7.28 -32.15 0.33
CA ASP A 100 -7.12 -31.15 -0.74
C ASP A 100 -5.98 -30.11 -0.67
N SER A 101 -5.28 -30.05 -1.81
CA SER A 101 -4.02 -29.40 -2.15
C SER A 101 -4.06 -27.86 -2.23
N GLY A 102 -4.69 -27.19 -1.26
CA GLY A 102 -4.80 -25.72 -1.18
C GLY A 102 -3.91 -25.04 -0.13
N TRP A 103 -3.20 -25.80 0.70
CA TRP A 103 -2.62 -25.28 1.95
C TRP A 103 -1.28 -24.54 1.80
N HIS A 104 -0.58 -24.65 0.67
CA HIS A 104 0.65 -23.89 0.45
C HIS A 104 0.39 -22.41 0.11
N VAL A 105 -0.83 -22.04 -0.30
CA VAL A 105 -1.18 -20.63 -0.59
C VAL A 105 -1.74 -19.91 0.64
N SER A 106 -2.18 -20.65 1.67
CA SER A 106 -2.80 -20.10 2.88
C SER A 106 -1.78 -19.69 3.96
N PHE A 107 -0.61 -20.32 4.00
CA PHE A 107 0.42 -20.03 5.01
C PHE A 107 1.38 -18.88 4.63
N ILE A 108 1.30 -18.36 3.41
CA ILE A 108 1.94 -17.10 2.98
C ILE A 108 0.89 -15.98 2.93
N LEU A 109 -0.15 -16.05 3.76
CA LEU A 109 -0.78 -14.82 4.22
C LEU A 109 0.22 -14.15 5.16
N LEU A 110 1.17 -13.45 4.54
CA LEU A 110 1.96 -12.40 5.14
C LEU A 110 1.02 -11.67 6.11
N LEU A 111 1.26 -11.79 7.41
CA LEU A 111 0.47 -11.05 8.40
C LEU A 111 0.73 -9.58 8.11
N ILE A 112 -0.15 -8.99 7.30
CA ILE A 112 -0.10 -7.56 7.00
C ILE A 112 -0.62 -6.91 8.27
N TYR A 113 0.30 -6.61 9.17
CA TYR A 113 0.00 -5.78 10.32
C TYR A 113 -0.13 -4.36 9.80
N GLY A 114 -1.30 -3.75 9.93
CA GLY A 114 -1.61 -2.40 9.47
C GLY A 114 -3.09 -2.23 9.15
N ALA A 115 -3.57 -0.99 9.16
CA ALA A 115 -4.92 -0.67 8.70
C ALA A 115 -4.97 -0.69 7.18
N THR A 116 -5.95 -1.39 6.63
CA THR A 116 -6.16 -1.45 5.19
C THR A 116 -6.98 -0.25 4.73
N VAL A 117 -6.43 0.44 3.74
CA VAL A 117 -7.03 1.61 3.09
C VAL A 117 -7.10 1.34 1.60
N ARG A 118 -8.13 1.87 0.94
CA ARG A 118 -8.31 1.75 -0.51
C ARG A 118 -8.49 3.11 -1.14
N VAL A 119 -7.72 3.40 -2.18
CA VAL A 119 -8.04 4.51 -3.09
C VAL A 119 -8.99 3.99 -4.15
N GLU A 120 -10.11 4.66 -4.31
CA GLU A 120 -11.15 4.32 -5.27
C GLU A 120 -11.56 5.58 -6.04
N CYS A 121 -11.54 5.50 -7.37
CA CYS A 121 -12.08 6.54 -8.23
C CYS A 121 -13.39 6.06 -8.84
N ARG A 122 -14.35 6.99 -8.96
CA ARG A 122 -15.63 6.76 -9.63
C ARG A 122 -15.87 7.87 -10.65
N SER A 123 -16.50 7.53 -11.76
CA SER A 123 -17.01 8.54 -12.70
C SER A 123 -18.04 9.42 -11.99
N GLU A 124 -17.91 10.74 -12.09
CA GLU A 124 -18.87 11.70 -11.54
C GLU A 124 -20.26 11.50 -12.16
N VAL A 125 -20.31 11.23 -13.46
CA VAL A 125 -21.56 11.11 -14.22
C VAL A 125 -22.27 9.79 -13.95
N THR A 126 -21.53 8.67 -14.01
CA THR A 126 -22.15 7.33 -13.95
C THR A 126 -22.08 6.71 -12.55
N GLY A 127 -21.24 7.24 -11.65
CA GLY A 127 -20.93 6.61 -10.37
C GLY A 127 -20.17 5.28 -10.51
N ALA A 128 -19.85 4.84 -11.73
CA ALA A 128 -19.15 3.58 -11.94
C ALA A 128 -17.71 3.68 -11.45
N LYS A 129 -17.25 2.66 -10.72
CA LYS A 129 -15.86 2.55 -10.25
C LYS A 129 -14.92 2.42 -11.45
N THR A 130 -13.92 3.30 -11.53
CA THR A 130 -12.96 3.33 -12.64
C THR A 130 -11.58 2.80 -12.24
N CYS A 131 -11.18 2.97 -10.98
CA CYS A 131 -9.98 2.34 -10.45
C CYS A 131 -10.12 1.96 -8.96
N SER A 132 -9.25 1.07 -8.49
CA SER A 132 -9.28 0.55 -7.12
C SER A 132 -7.91 0.02 -6.72
N PHE A 133 -7.27 0.68 -5.77
CA PHE A 133 -5.93 0.32 -5.29
C PHE A 133 -5.95 0.22 -3.77
N GLU A 134 -5.52 -0.93 -3.23
CA GLU A 134 -5.44 -1.16 -1.78
C GLU A 134 -4.01 -0.98 -1.28
N GLY A 135 -3.88 -0.54 -0.04
CA GLY A 135 -2.62 -0.46 0.67
C GLY A 135 -2.84 -0.58 2.17
N THR A 136 -1.74 -0.73 2.90
CA THR A 136 -1.74 -0.80 4.36
C THR A 136 -0.90 0.31 4.96
N THR A 137 -1.22 0.69 6.18
CA THR A 137 -0.41 1.65 6.93
C THR A 137 0.98 1.09 7.26
N ASP A 138 1.97 1.97 7.35
CA ASP A 138 3.31 1.70 7.84
C ASP A 138 3.40 1.84 9.37
N HIS A 139 4.60 1.69 9.93
CA HIS A 139 4.87 1.76 11.36
C HIS A 139 4.52 3.11 12.01
N THR A 140 4.26 4.16 11.24
CA THR A 140 3.81 5.46 11.74
C THR A 140 2.29 5.62 11.68
N GLY A 141 1.59 4.65 11.09
CA GLY A 141 0.17 4.72 10.74
C GLY A 141 -0.11 5.51 9.46
N THR A 142 0.91 5.72 8.63
CA THR A 142 0.81 6.41 7.34
C THR A 142 0.65 5.38 6.23
N TYR A 143 -0.31 5.58 5.33
CA TYR A 143 -0.41 4.79 4.11
C TYR A 143 0.13 5.60 2.92
N ASN A 144 0.77 4.90 1.98
CA ASN A 144 1.27 5.47 0.72
C ASN A 144 0.81 4.55 -0.41
N ILE A 145 -0.19 4.98 -1.18
CA ILE A 145 -0.79 4.17 -2.25
C ILE A 145 -0.41 4.77 -3.60
N LEU A 146 0.26 3.98 -4.43
CA LEU A 146 0.57 4.38 -5.80
C LEU A 146 -0.68 4.21 -6.67
N VAL A 147 -1.08 5.28 -7.33
CA VAL A 147 -2.21 5.31 -8.27
C VAL A 147 -1.66 5.63 -9.65
N GLU A 148 -1.89 4.73 -10.60
CA GLU A 148 -1.34 4.86 -11.94
C GLU A 148 -2.17 5.79 -12.82
N GLY A 149 -1.50 6.76 -13.45
CA GLY A 149 -2.09 7.63 -14.45
C GLY A 149 -2.78 8.88 -13.89
N GLU A 150 -3.30 9.67 -14.82
CA GLU A 150 -4.09 10.86 -14.56
C GLU A 150 -5.55 10.47 -14.38
N HIS A 151 -6.19 11.06 -13.38
CA HIS A 151 -7.63 11.00 -13.21
C HIS A 151 -8.15 12.43 -13.36
N ASP A 152 -8.88 12.66 -14.45
CA ASP A 152 -9.35 13.98 -14.84
C ASP A 152 -10.50 14.49 -13.94
N ASP A 153 -11.03 15.66 -14.27
CA ASP A 153 -12.12 16.32 -13.53
C ASP A 153 -13.47 15.60 -13.64
N HIS A 154 -13.59 14.54 -14.44
CA HIS A 154 -14.81 13.73 -14.55
C HIS A 154 -14.79 12.50 -13.65
N GLU A 155 -13.75 12.35 -12.82
CA GLU A 155 -13.63 11.30 -11.83
C GLU A 155 -13.48 11.86 -10.41
N ILE A 156 -14.21 11.28 -9.46
CA ILE A 156 -14.06 11.57 -8.03
C ILE A 156 -13.25 10.44 -7.41
N CYS A 157 -12.05 10.77 -6.95
CA CYS A 157 -11.15 9.86 -6.25
C CYS A 157 -11.18 10.09 -4.75
N GLU A 158 -11.31 9.01 -3.97
CA GLU A 158 -11.36 9.02 -2.51
C GLU A 158 -10.48 7.92 -1.93
N SER A 159 -9.80 8.21 -0.83
CA SER A 159 -9.24 7.18 0.07
C SER A 159 -10.33 6.71 1.04
N LEU A 160 -10.45 5.40 1.23
CA LEU A 160 -11.50 4.73 1.97
C LEU A 160 -10.92 3.80 3.03
N LEU A 161 -11.49 3.79 4.23
CA LEU A 161 -11.19 2.76 5.22
C LEU A 161 -11.77 1.42 4.80
N VAL A 162 -10.96 0.36 4.91
CA VAL A 162 -11.38 -1.02 4.64
C VAL A 162 -11.44 -1.82 5.93
N SER A 163 -10.32 -1.88 6.67
CA SER A 163 -10.25 -2.67 7.91
C SER A 163 -9.16 -2.14 8.85
N SER A 164 -9.32 -2.49 10.13
CA SER A 164 -8.37 -2.16 11.20
C SER A 164 -7.77 -3.43 11.80
N PRO A 165 -6.45 -3.44 12.09
CA PRO A 165 -5.78 -4.55 12.76
C PRO A 165 -6.01 -4.53 14.28
N GLU A 166 -6.40 -3.40 14.86
CA GLU A 166 -6.47 -3.24 16.31
C GLU A 166 -7.75 -3.88 16.89
N SER A 167 -7.57 -4.73 17.91
CA SER A 167 -8.69 -5.23 18.70
C SER A 167 -9.31 -4.09 19.51
N GLY A 168 -10.58 -3.81 19.26
CA GLY A 168 -11.30 -2.74 19.96
C GLY A 168 -11.33 -1.39 19.24
N CYS A 169 -10.81 -1.30 18.00
CA CYS A 169 -10.90 -0.09 17.18
C CYS A 169 -11.18 -0.43 15.71
N LYS A 170 -12.37 -0.98 15.43
CA LYS A 170 -12.74 -1.54 14.12
C LYS A 170 -13.93 -0.85 13.45
N THR A 171 -14.70 -0.08 14.21
CA THR A 171 -15.88 0.60 13.68
C THR A 171 -15.44 1.86 12.95
N ALA A 172 -15.71 1.99 11.65
CA ALA A 172 -15.35 3.20 10.91
C ALA A 172 -16.07 4.42 11.51
N LEU A 173 -15.34 5.51 11.73
CA LEU A 173 -15.90 6.75 12.28
C LEU A 173 -16.69 7.48 11.17
N GLN A 174 -17.96 7.80 11.46
CA GLN A 174 -18.84 8.45 10.50
C GLN A 174 -18.31 9.83 10.08
N GLY A 175 -18.26 10.07 8.76
CA GLY A 175 -17.71 11.29 8.17
C GLY A 175 -16.18 11.30 8.07
N ARG A 176 -15.51 10.24 8.53
CA ARG A 176 -14.05 10.06 8.52
C ARG A 176 -13.63 8.71 7.92
N GLU A 177 -14.57 8.00 7.31
CA GLU A 177 -14.34 6.76 6.58
C GLU A 177 -13.87 7.00 5.14
N ARG A 178 -14.05 8.23 4.62
CA ARG A 178 -13.63 8.65 3.27
C ARG A 178 -12.89 9.98 3.33
N ALA A 179 -11.90 10.16 2.45
CA ALA A 179 -11.27 11.45 2.21
C ALA A 179 -11.01 11.66 0.70
N PRO A 180 -11.48 12.77 0.11
CA PRO A 180 -11.28 13.05 -1.31
C PRO A 180 -9.82 13.41 -1.61
N VAL A 181 -9.36 13.04 -2.79
CA VAL A 181 -8.01 13.35 -3.30
C VAL A 181 -8.08 13.75 -4.78
N PHE A 182 -7.31 14.75 -5.16
CA PHE A 182 -7.25 15.24 -6.54
C PHE A 182 -6.02 14.68 -7.26
N LEU A 183 -6.25 13.75 -8.19
CA LEU A 183 -5.20 13.02 -8.91
C LEU A 183 -5.05 13.54 -10.34
N SER A 184 -4.83 14.85 -10.45
CA SER A 184 -4.59 15.55 -11.72
C SER A 184 -3.43 16.53 -11.60
N HIS A 185 -2.61 16.65 -12.64
CA HIS A 185 -1.59 17.71 -12.74
C HIS A 185 -2.17 19.08 -13.13
N ASN A 186 -3.42 19.16 -13.58
CA ASN A 186 -4.05 20.40 -14.05
C ASN A 186 -4.59 21.30 -12.92
N ASN A 187 -4.17 21.07 -11.67
CA ASN A 187 -4.66 21.79 -10.49
C ASN A 187 -3.61 22.69 -9.82
N GLY A 188 -2.48 22.96 -10.50
CA GLY A 188 -1.45 23.87 -10.00
C GLY A 188 -0.58 23.32 -8.86
N ILE A 189 -0.73 22.04 -8.51
CA ILE A 189 0.11 21.35 -7.53
C ILE A 189 1.25 20.65 -8.27
N ALA A 190 2.49 21.04 -7.94
CA ALA A 190 3.69 20.53 -8.60
C ALA A 190 4.15 19.13 -8.14
N SER A 191 3.60 18.62 -7.02
CA SER A 191 3.97 17.33 -6.46
C SER A 191 3.00 16.23 -6.91
N ASP A 192 3.57 15.05 -7.18
CA ASP A 192 2.82 13.82 -7.47
C ASP A 192 2.30 13.17 -6.17
N THR A 193 2.76 13.64 -5.01
CA THR A 193 2.22 13.21 -3.70
C THR A 193 0.97 14.03 -3.36
N ARG A 194 -0.15 13.32 -3.14
CA ARG A 194 -1.45 13.90 -2.82
C ARG A 194 -1.83 13.51 -1.41
N PHE A 195 -1.97 14.52 -0.54
CA PHE A 195 -2.28 14.31 0.87
C PHE A 195 -3.79 14.17 1.06
N ALA A 196 -4.20 13.03 1.60
CA ALA A 196 -5.56 12.77 2.06
C ALA A 196 -5.73 13.18 3.51
N ASN A 197 -6.96 13.55 3.89
CA ASN A 197 -7.30 13.74 5.30
C ASN A 197 -7.13 12.44 6.10
N SER A 198 -6.78 12.57 7.38
CA SER A 198 -6.72 11.44 8.30
C SER A 198 -8.07 10.72 8.34
N LEU A 199 -8.02 9.39 8.20
CA LEU A 199 -9.17 8.51 8.31
C LEU A 199 -9.25 7.92 9.72
N GLY A 200 -10.46 7.72 10.25
CA GLY A 200 -10.66 7.36 11.65
C GLY A 200 -11.43 6.06 11.87
N PHE A 201 -10.92 5.20 12.76
CA PHE A 201 -11.72 4.17 13.42
C PHE A 201 -12.14 4.64 14.82
N LEU A 202 -13.27 4.15 15.30
CA LEU A 202 -13.81 4.42 16.61
C LEU A 202 -13.39 3.33 17.59
N LYS A 203 -12.86 3.72 18.74
CA LYS A 203 -12.60 2.78 19.84
C LYS A 203 -13.89 2.35 20.51
N ASP A 204 -14.00 1.08 20.87
CA ASP A 204 -15.21 0.50 21.46
C ASP A 204 -15.52 1.13 22.83
N THR A 205 -14.49 1.38 23.63
CA THR A 205 -14.60 2.01 24.96
C THR A 205 -13.66 3.20 25.06
N SER A 206 -14.20 4.36 25.46
CA SER A 206 -13.41 5.58 25.63
C SER A 206 -12.40 5.45 26.76
N LEU A 207 -11.23 6.06 26.60
CA LEU A 207 -10.22 6.08 27.66
C LEU A 207 -10.66 6.94 28.86
N PRO A 208 -10.26 6.62 30.10
CA PRO A 208 -10.63 7.40 31.29
C PRO A 208 -10.22 8.87 31.25
N VAL A 209 -9.11 9.18 30.56
CA VAL A 209 -8.60 10.56 30.39
C VAL A 209 -9.50 11.45 29.53
N CYS A 210 -10.38 10.86 28.72
CA CYS A 210 -11.18 11.59 27.73
C CYS A 210 -12.18 12.57 28.36
N THR A 211 -12.67 12.30 29.57
CA THR A 211 -13.64 13.20 30.23
C THR A 211 -13.06 14.58 30.50
N GLU A 212 -11.81 14.67 30.94
CA GLU A 212 -11.15 15.95 31.19
C GLU A 212 -10.74 16.61 29.87
N LEU A 213 -10.24 15.82 28.92
CA LEU A 213 -9.82 16.31 27.62
C LEU A 213 -11.00 16.95 26.84
N LEU A 214 -12.15 16.29 26.79
CA LEU A 214 -13.32 16.80 26.05
C LEU A 214 -13.85 18.10 26.65
N LYS A 215 -13.84 18.24 27.98
CA LYS A 215 -14.19 19.52 28.65
C LYS A 215 -13.30 20.68 28.24
N SER A 216 -12.02 20.42 27.96
CA SER A 216 -11.09 21.47 27.51
C SER A 216 -11.47 22.03 26.13
N TYR A 217 -12.13 21.25 25.28
CA TYR A 217 -12.60 21.70 23.97
C TYR A 217 -13.89 22.52 24.05
N GLU A 218 -14.80 22.16 24.97
CA GLU A 218 -16.06 22.90 25.20
C GLU A 218 -15.80 24.34 25.66
N GLN A 219 -14.72 24.58 26.41
CA GLN A 219 -14.35 25.90 26.91
C GLN A 219 -13.92 26.91 25.82
N TYR A 220 -13.69 26.46 24.59
CA TYR A 220 -13.33 27.35 23.45
C TYR A 220 -14.54 27.75 22.60
N GLU A 221 -15.75 27.26 22.91
CA GLU A 221 -16.98 27.60 22.18
C GLU A 221 -17.73 28.83 22.74
N ASP A 222 -17.26 29.40 23.86
CA ASP A 222 -17.74 30.64 24.48
C ASP A 222 -16.84 31.86 24.16
#